data_AF-A0AAD4E688-F1
#
_entry.id   AF-A0AAD4E688-F1
#
_cell.length_a   1.000
_cell.length_b   1.000
_cell.length_c   1.000
_cell.angle_alpha   90.00
_cell.angle_beta   90.00
_cell.angle_gamma   90.00
#
_symmetry.space_group_name_H-M   'P 1'
#
loop_
_entity.id
_entity.type
_entity.pdbx_description
1 polymer ?
#
loop_
_entity_poly.entity_id
_entity_poly.type
_entity_poly.pdbx_seq_one_letter_code
_entity_poly.pdbx_strand_id
1 'polypeptide(L)'
;MRHRRGKLSASTDPNYESRIQAALVDIANGTCKNITVAARVHEVARQTLKDRSKGQHMSCKDVAKSPQLLQPSEEEATIKDWPVHESGAACPVHPRDLRAQAKEISGKLPDSPVMTSGSSLVTRSISTGLQFEFGSASIPAVLSYDEVMNGDREDLWKNIQLHYSQNEKLFEMYWMQSARLAAVEAHCALVSYQILMLNERLTNKTQKKRQKSKKLNARFFTYPEFKAASEAEKIERIEK
;
A
#
# COMPACT_ATOMS: atom_id res chain seq x y z
N MET A 1 27.29 -34.70 16.35
CA MET A 1 26.82 -33.30 16.24
C MET A 1 25.47 -33.27 15.50
N ARG A 2 24.39 -32.81 16.14
CA ARG A 2 23.08 -32.67 15.47
C ARG A 2 23.01 -31.28 14.87
N HIS A 3 23.17 -31.16 13.55
CA HIS A 3 22.91 -29.90 12.85
C HIS A 3 21.45 -29.49 13.10
N ARG A 4 21.24 -28.38 13.82
CA ARG A 4 19.96 -27.69 13.80
C ARG A 4 19.79 -27.10 12.39
N ARG A 5 19.23 -27.89 11.46
CA ARG A 5 18.70 -27.33 10.21
C ARG A 5 17.61 -26.34 10.62
N GLY A 6 17.92 -25.06 10.51
CA GLY A 6 16.93 -24.00 10.67
C GLY A 6 15.82 -24.26 9.65
N LYS A 7 14.56 -24.23 10.11
CA LYS A 7 13.43 -24.34 9.19
C LYS A 7 13.48 -23.14 8.26
N LEU A 8 13.62 -23.39 6.97
CA LEU A 8 13.62 -22.33 5.96
C LEU A 8 12.25 -21.64 6.00
N SER A 9 12.27 -20.30 6.01
CA SER A 9 11.04 -19.51 5.98
C SER A 9 10.45 -19.50 4.57
N ALA A 10 9.14 -19.30 4.49
CA ALA A 10 8.39 -19.19 3.23
C ALA A 10 8.95 -18.11 2.27
N SER A 11 9.66 -17.11 2.79
CA SER A 11 10.25 -16.02 2.01
C SER A 11 11.46 -16.43 1.17
N THR A 12 12.14 -17.53 1.53
CA THR A 12 13.46 -17.87 0.99
C THR A 12 13.41 -19.16 0.15
N ASP A 13 12.38 -19.99 0.32
CA ASP A 13 12.29 -21.29 -0.32
C ASP A 13 11.07 -21.36 -1.27
N PRO A 14 11.28 -21.42 -2.60
CA PRO A 14 10.20 -21.44 -3.59
C PRO A 14 9.32 -22.70 -3.51
N ASN A 15 9.82 -23.79 -2.91
CA ASN A 15 9.12 -25.07 -2.77
C ASN A 15 8.46 -25.24 -1.40
N TYR A 16 8.50 -24.22 -0.53
CA TYR A 16 7.90 -24.28 0.80
C TYR A 16 6.39 -24.56 0.74
N GLU A 17 5.68 -23.92 -0.18
CA GLU A 17 4.23 -24.07 -0.33
C GLU A 17 3.84 -25.49 -0.79
N SER A 18 4.57 -26.06 -1.76
CA SER A 18 4.34 -27.42 -2.24
C SER A 18 4.51 -28.46 -1.14
N ARG A 19 5.48 -28.26 -0.22
CA ARG A 19 5.68 -29.14 0.95
C ARG A 19 4.55 -29.01 1.98
N ILE A 20 3.97 -27.82 2.16
CA ILE A 20 2.77 -27.66 3.01
C ILE A 20 1.61 -28.45 2.41
N GLN A 21 1.38 -28.32 1.09
CA GLN A 21 0.29 -29.03 0.42
C GLN A 21 0.47 -30.55 0.50
N ALA A 22 1.67 -31.07 0.21
CA ALA A 22 1.98 -32.49 0.34
C ALA A 22 1.77 -32.99 1.78
N ALA A 23 2.22 -32.22 2.79
CA ALA A 23 2.01 -32.56 4.19
C ALA A 23 0.53 -32.62 4.59
N LEU A 24 -0.32 -31.73 4.04
CA LEU A 24 -1.77 -31.76 4.28
C LEU A 24 -2.42 -32.98 3.63
N VAL A 25 -2.00 -33.35 2.41
CA VAL A 25 -2.46 -34.55 1.71
C VAL A 25 -2.08 -35.82 2.47
N ASP A 26 -0.85 -35.92 2.97
CA ASP A 26 -0.40 -37.08 3.76
C ASP A 26 -1.12 -37.21 5.11
N ILE A 27 -1.56 -36.08 5.69
CA ILE A 27 -2.41 -36.09 6.89
C ILE A 27 -3.82 -36.58 6.52
N ALA A 28 -4.39 -36.07 5.41
CA ALA A 28 -5.72 -36.46 4.95
C ALA A 28 -5.81 -37.94 4.57
N ASN A 29 -4.75 -38.46 3.94
CA ASN A 29 -4.62 -39.87 3.56
C ASN A 29 -4.28 -40.80 4.74
N GLY A 30 -4.07 -40.25 5.95
CA GLY A 30 -3.70 -41.02 7.14
C GLY A 30 -2.27 -41.58 7.13
N THR A 31 -1.45 -41.25 6.11
CA THR A 31 -0.05 -41.68 5.98
C THR A 31 0.79 -41.14 7.14
N CYS A 32 0.53 -39.90 7.56
CA CYS A 32 1.11 -39.31 8.75
C CYS A 32 0.13 -39.33 9.93
N LYS A 33 0.48 -40.06 11.01
CA LYS A 33 -0.37 -40.20 12.22
C LYS A 33 -0.78 -38.88 12.88
N ASN A 34 0.05 -37.83 12.76
CA ASN A 34 -0.25 -36.52 13.31
C ASN A 34 0.53 -35.39 12.61
N ILE A 35 0.07 -34.15 12.81
CA ILE A 35 0.65 -32.91 12.24
C ILE A 35 2.14 -32.76 12.60
N THR A 36 2.56 -33.24 13.78
CA THR A 36 3.95 -33.12 14.22
C THR A 36 4.89 -34.01 13.40
N VAL A 37 4.45 -35.22 13.05
CA VAL A 37 5.18 -36.16 12.19
C VAL A 37 5.24 -35.60 10.77
N ALA A 38 4.10 -35.19 10.21
CA ALA A 38 4.03 -34.59 8.88
C ALA A 38 4.94 -33.37 8.73
N ALA A 39 4.94 -32.47 9.73
CA ALA A 39 5.78 -31.28 9.71
C ALA A 39 7.29 -31.60 9.76
N ARG A 40 7.69 -32.73 10.36
CA ARG A 40 9.09 -33.17 10.35
C ARG A 40 9.47 -33.82 9.03
N VAL A 41 8.61 -34.67 8.49
CA VAL A 41 8.83 -35.38 7.21
C VAL A 41 8.98 -34.38 6.07
N HIS A 42 8.10 -33.37 6.01
CA HIS A 42 8.08 -32.34 4.97
C HIS A 42 8.91 -31.09 5.31
N GLU A 43 9.67 -31.12 6.41
CA GLU A 43 10.52 -30.01 6.88
C GLU A 43 9.81 -28.63 6.99
N VAL A 44 8.51 -28.61 7.28
CA VAL A 44 7.70 -27.39 7.41
C VAL A 44 7.49 -26.97 8.87
N ALA A 45 7.17 -25.70 9.10
CA ALA A 45 6.82 -25.23 10.44
C ALA A 45 5.50 -25.85 10.91
N ARG A 46 5.54 -26.61 12.01
CA ARG A 46 4.37 -27.24 12.64
C ARG A 46 3.20 -26.28 12.85
N GLN A 47 3.49 -25.05 13.27
CA GLN A 47 2.46 -24.05 13.54
C GLN A 47 1.74 -23.64 12.24
N THR A 48 2.49 -23.33 11.18
CA THR A 48 1.92 -23.05 9.86
C THR A 48 1.05 -24.19 9.35
N LEU A 49 1.50 -25.44 9.49
CA LEU A 49 0.73 -26.61 9.06
C LEU A 49 -0.56 -26.78 9.87
N LYS A 50 -0.51 -26.54 11.18
CA LYS A 50 -1.67 -26.55 12.07
C LYS A 50 -2.69 -25.47 11.67
N ASP A 51 -2.23 -24.25 11.46
CA ASP A 51 -3.11 -23.12 11.14
C ASP A 51 -3.74 -23.29 9.75
N ARG A 52 -2.98 -23.82 8.79
CA ARG A 52 -3.47 -24.25 7.47
C ARG A 52 -4.51 -25.37 7.54
N SER A 53 -4.27 -26.40 8.33
CA SER A 53 -5.23 -27.52 8.50
C SER A 53 -6.56 -27.08 9.10
N LYS A 54 -6.57 -25.95 9.83
CA LYS A 54 -7.76 -25.33 10.42
C LYS A 54 -8.38 -24.27 9.51
N GLY A 55 -7.82 -24.00 8.33
CA GLY A 55 -8.26 -22.92 7.45
C GLY A 55 -7.98 -21.51 7.97
N GLN A 56 -7.21 -21.34 9.06
CA GLN A 56 -6.90 -20.03 9.63
C GLN A 56 -5.87 -19.25 8.81
N HIS A 57 -4.99 -19.97 8.10
CA HIS A 57 -4.05 -19.39 7.16
C HIS A 57 -4.38 -19.86 5.75
N MET A 58 -4.51 -18.94 4.81
CA MET A 58 -4.61 -19.23 3.38
C MET A 58 -3.24 -19.11 2.71
N SER A 59 -3.05 -19.72 1.54
CA SER A 59 -1.83 -19.47 0.75
C SER A 59 -1.83 -18.06 0.21
N CYS A 60 -0.66 -17.45 0.00
CA CYS A 60 -0.59 -16.14 -0.65
C CYS A 60 -1.28 -16.15 -2.02
N LYS A 61 -1.23 -17.28 -2.75
CA LYS A 61 -1.95 -17.46 -4.02
C LYS A 61 -3.47 -17.45 -3.82
N ASP A 62 -3.98 -18.09 -2.77
CA ASP A 62 -5.42 -18.12 -2.52
C ASP A 62 -5.93 -16.83 -1.89
N VAL A 63 -5.12 -16.15 -1.08
CA VAL A 63 -5.40 -14.79 -0.60
C VAL A 63 -5.48 -13.85 -1.80
N ALA A 64 -4.57 -13.94 -2.76
CA ALA A 64 -4.56 -13.10 -3.96
C ALA A 64 -5.79 -13.31 -4.87
N LYS A 65 -6.43 -14.49 -4.84
CA LYS A 65 -7.70 -14.74 -5.54
C LYS A 65 -8.88 -14.02 -4.89
N SER A 66 -8.84 -13.77 -3.58
CA SER A 66 -9.97 -13.19 -2.85
C SER A 66 -10.29 -11.72 -3.18
N PRO A 67 -9.32 -10.81 -3.42
CA PRO A 67 -9.56 -9.47 -3.92
C PRO A 67 -9.48 -9.37 -5.46
N GLN A 68 -9.36 -10.48 -6.18
CA GLN A 68 -9.18 -10.44 -7.64
C GLN A 68 -10.46 -9.91 -8.31
N LEU A 69 -10.38 -8.70 -8.86
CA LEU A 69 -11.53 -8.01 -9.44
C LEU A 69 -11.83 -8.43 -10.87
N LEU A 70 -10.79 -8.73 -11.63
CA LEU A 70 -10.87 -9.09 -13.03
C LEU A 70 -10.77 -10.60 -13.17
N GLN A 71 -11.48 -11.16 -14.15
CA GLN A 71 -11.28 -12.55 -14.54
C GLN A 71 -9.88 -12.72 -15.13
N PRO A 72 -9.26 -13.91 -15.06
CA PRO A 72 -7.92 -14.15 -15.62
C PRO A 72 -7.79 -13.74 -17.09
N SER A 73 -8.85 -13.90 -17.88
CA SER A 73 -8.89 -13.47 -19.29
C SER A 73 -8.93 -11.94 -19.46
N GLU A 74 -9.56 -11.22 -18.53
CA GLU A 74 -9.64 -9.76 -18.55
C GLU A 74 -8.33 -9.12 -18.05
N GLU A 75 -7.68 -9.73 -17.06
CA GLU A 75 -6.33 -9.32 -16.63
C GLU A 75 -5.34 -9.47 -17.77
N GLU A 76 -5.42 -10.56 -18.53
CA GLU A 76 -4.52 -10.79 -19.66
C GLU A 76 -4.70 -9.71 -20.74
N ALA A 77 -5.94 -9.38 -21.11
CA ALA A 77 -6.24 -8.30 -22.04
C ALA A 77 -5.79 -6.92 -21.52
N THR A 78 -6.02 -6.62 -20.24
CA THR A 78 -5.72 -5.30 -19.65
C THR A 78 -4.23 -5.10 -19.37
N ILE A 79 -3.49 -6.16 -19.04
CA ILE A 79 -2.07 -6.09 -18.66
C ILE A 79 -1.15 -6.38 -19.85
N LYS A 80 -1.53 -7.26 -20.77
CA LYS A 80 -0.67 -7.60 -21.92
C LYS A 80 -1.04 -6.83 -23.17
N ASP A 81 -2.31 -6.79 -23.55
CA ASP A 81 -2.70 -6.27 -24.86
C ASP A 81 -2.84 -4.74 -24.84
N TRP A 82 -3.39 -4.18 -23.76
CA TRP A 82 -3.56 -2.73 -23.65
C TRP A 82 -2.24 -1.96 -23.64
N PRO A 83 -1.22 -2.33 -22.84
CA PRO A 83 0.04 -1.62 -22.87
C PRO A 83 0.76 -1.80 -24.20
N VAL A 84 0.55 -2.90 -24.94
CA VAL A 84 1.11 -3.06 -26.29
C VAL A 84 0.48 -2.05 -27.27
N HIS A 85 -0.82 -1.78 -27.13
CA HIS A 85 -1.51 -0.77 -27.95
C HIS A 85 -1.09 0.67 -27.59
N GLU A 86 -0.89 0.99 -26.30
CA GLU A 86 -0.48 2.34 -25.87
C GLU A 86 1.05 2.58 -25.90
N SER A 87 1.87 1.53 -25.79
CA SER A 87 3.33 1.63 -25.83
C SER A 87 3.89 2.02 -27.19
N GLY A 88 3.06 2.13 -28.24
CA GLY A 88 3.42 2.84 -29.47
C GLY A 88 3.92 4.27 -29.21
N ALA A 89 3.60 4.87 -28.05
CA ALA A 89 4.09 6.17 -27.61
C ALA A 89 5.34 6.13 -26.71
N ALA A 90 5.92 4.97 -26.40
CA ALA A 90 7.05 4.78 -25.47
C ALA A 90 6.85 5.39 -24.06
N CYS A 91 5.60 5.67 -23.67
CA CYS A 91 5.26 6.15 -22.34
C CYS A 91 4.98 4.96 -21.42
N PRO A 92 5.63 4.86 -20.24
CA PRO A 92 5.28 3.86 -19.24
C PRO A 92 3.84 4.07 -18.78
N VAL A 93 3.01 3.03 -18.83
CA VAL A 93 1.62 3.11 -18.33
C VAL A 93 1.65 3.33 -16.82
N HIS A 94 1.02 4.40 -16.35
CA HIS A 94 0.99 4.73 -14.93
C HIS A 94 0.01 3.80 -14.18
N PRO A 95 0.32 3.35 -12.95
CA PRO A 95 -0.56 2.44 -12.18
C PRO A 95 -1.99 2.99 -11.95
N ARG A 96 -2.16 4.31 -11.98
CA ARG A 96 -3.46 4.97 -11.89
C ARG A 96 -4.36 4.65 -13.08
N ASP A 97 -3.80 4.63 -14.27
CA ASP A 97 -4.55 4.46 -15.51
C ASP A 97 -4.97 2.99 -15.68
N LEU A 98 -4.07 2.07 -15.31
CA LEU A 98 -4.41 0.64 -15.19
C LEU A 98 -5.56 0.40 -14.19
N ARG A 99 -5.58 1.11 -13.05
CA ARG A 99 -6.68 1.01 -12.08
C ARG A 99 -7.99 1.60 -12.62
N ALA A 100 -7.92 2.70 -13.36
CA ALA A 100 -9.09 3.33 -13.97
C ALA A 100 -9.71 2.40 -15.02
N GLN A 101 -8.88 1.77 -15.84
CA GLN A 101 -9.32 0.83 -16.85
C GLN A 101 -9.86 -0.48 -16.24
N ALA A 102 -9.18 -1.03 -15.24
CA ALA A 102 -9.70 -2.18 -14.49
C ALA A 102 -11.07 -1.88 -13.85
N LYS A 103 -11.30 -0.64 -13.40
CA LYS A 103 -12.59 -0.18 -12.89
C LYS A 103 -13.63 -0.05 -14.01
N GLU A 104 -13.25 0.43 -15.19
CA GLU A 104 -14.14 0.52 -16.35
C GLU A 104 -14.64 -0.87 -16.79
N ILE A 105 -13.74 -1.85 -16.82
CA ILE A 105 -14.07 -3.24 -17.18
C ILE A 105 -14.87 -3.93 -16.07
N SER A 106 -14.39 -3.89 -14.83
CA SER A 106 -15.02 -4.64 -13.71
C SER A 106 -16.22 -3.93 -13.06
N GLY A 107 -16.38 -2.63 -13.30
CA GLY A 107 -17.32 -1.76 -12.58
C GLY A 107 -16.96 -1.52 -11.11
N LYS A 108 -15.82 -2.02 -10.61
CA LYS A 108 -15.44 -2.00 -9.18
C LYS A 108 -14.07 -1.37 -8.96
N LEU A 109 -13.89 -0.69 -7.82
CA LEU A 109 -12.61 -0.07 -7.45
C LEU A 109 -11.80 -1.04 -6.56
N PRO A 110 -10.51 -1.30 -6.84
CA PRO A 110 -9.69 -2.26 -6.07
C PRO A 110 -9.52 -1.92 -4.58
N ASP A 111 -9.76 -0.67 -4.20
CA ASP A 111 -9.58 -0.21 -2.82
C ASP A 111 -10.90 0.13 -2.11
N SER A 112 -12.08 -0.17 -2.68
CA SER A 112 -13.33 0.03 -1.95
C SER A 112 -13.56 -1.15 -1.00
N PRO A 113 -13.36 -1.02 0.32
CA PRO A 113 -13.88 -2.02 1.24
C PRO A 113 -15.37 -2.17 0.96
N VAL A 114 -15.84 -3.41 0.89
CA VAL A 114 -17.28 -3.73 0.86
C VAL A 114 -17.87 -3.20 2.17
N MET A 115 -18.25 -1.92 2.16
CA MET A 115 -18.95 -1.26 3.25
C MET A 115 -20.40 -1.72 3.12
N THR A 116 -20.72 -2.80 3.83
CA THR A 116 -22.09 -3.07 4.26
C THR A 116 -22.64 -1.79 4.88
N SER A 117 -23.71 -1.28 4.26
CA SER A 117 -24.48 -0.09 4.57
C SER A 117 -24.47 0.32 6.05
N GLY A 118 -24.08 1.57 6.34
CA GLY A 118 -24.41 2.20 7.62
C GLY A 118 -23.38 3.14 8.22
N SER A 119 -22.82 4.10 7.47
CA SER A 119 -22.32 5.32 8.12
C SER A 119 -22.13 6.45 7.12
N SER A 120 -23.00 7.45 7.22
CA SER A 120 -22.89 8.74 6.56
C SER A 120 -21.76 9.55 7.21
N LEU A 121 -20.52 9.36 6.74
CA LEU A 121 -19.45 10.31 7.02
C LEU A 121 -19.57 11.47 6.02
N VAL A 122 -20.11 12.57 6.54
CA VAL A 122 -20.15 13.87 5.87
C VAL A 122 -18.71 14.33 5.61
N THR A 123 -18.23 14.11 4.40
CA THR A 123 -17.01 14.74 3.90
C THR A 123 -17.34 16.19 3.59
N ARG A 124 -17.01 17.10 4.52
CA ARG A 124 -17.03 18.53 4.22
C ARG A 124 -15.87 18.82 3.28
N SER A 125 -16.13 18.75 1.98
CA SER A 125 -15.24 19.30 0.96
C SER A 125 -15.14 20.81 1.19
N ILE A 126 -14.04 21.24 1.80
CA ILE A 126 -13.67 22.66 1.82
C ILE A 126 -13.16 22.96 0.40
N SER A 127 -14.11 23.20 -0.51
CA SER A 127 -13.81 23.80 -1.80
C SER A 127 -13.41 25.25 -1.52
N THR A 128 -12.13 25.43 -1.17
CA THR A 128 -11.58 26.77 -1.03
C THR A 128 -11.53 27.29 -2.46
N GLY A 129 -12.44 28.23 -2.76
CA GLY A 129 -12.60 28.82 -4.07
C GLY A 129 -11.33 29.54 -4.49
N LEU A 130 -10.37 28.79 -5.02
CA LEU A 130 -9.48 29.29 -6.05
C LEU A 130 -10.36 29.49 -7.28
N GLN A 131 -11.10 30.60 -7.30
CA GLN A 131 -11.56 31.22 -8.53
C GLN A 131 -10.28 31.66 -9.25
N PHE A 132 -9.63 30.71 -9.90
CA PHE A 132 -8.59 31.00 -10.84
C PHE A 132 -9.33 31.66 -12.00
N GLU A 133 -9.24 32.98 -12.09
CA GLU A 133 -9.65 33.73 -13.27
C GLU A 133 -8.81 33.22 -14.43
N PHE A 134 -9.28 32.13 -15.06
CA PHE A 134 -8.95 31.86 -16.44
C PHE A 134 -9.44 33.09 -17.17
N GLY A 135 -8.51 34.01 -17.47
CA GLY A 135 -8.77 35.07 -18.44
C GLY A 135 -9.46 34.37 -19.60
N SER A 136 -10.71 34.75 -19.85
CA SER A 136 -11.58 34.15 -20.84
C SER A 136 -10.96 34.40 -22.21
N ALA A 137 -9.96 33.59 -22.54
CA ALA A 137 -9.38 33.51 -23.85
C ALA A 137 -10.49 32.97 -24.73
N SER A 138 -11.21 33.91 -25.36
CA SER A 138 -12.24 33.63 -26.34
C SER A 138 -11.66 32.66 -27.35
N ILE A 139 -12.15 31.43 -27.34
CA ILE A 139 -11.82 30.45 -28.36
C ILE A 139 -12.40 31.03 -29.65
N PRO A 140 -11.58 31.41 -30.64
CA PRO A 140 -12.14 31.94 -31.86
C PRO A 140 -12.99 30.86 -32.52
N ALA A 141 -14.08 31.31 -33.15
CA ALA A 141 -14.94 30.41 -33.88
C ALA A 141 -14.11 29.69 -34.96
N VAL A 142 -14.20 28.37 -34.97
CA VAL A 142 -13.66 27.55 -36.05
C VAL A 142 -14.45 27.92 -37.31
N LEU A 143 -13.74 28.25 -38.38
CA LEU A 143 -14.40 28.52 -39.67
C LEU A 143 -15.22 27.32 -40.11
N SER A 144 -16.41 27.58 -40.62
CA SER A 144 -17.23 26.56 -41.27
C SER A 144 -16.56 26.05 -42.55
N TYR A 145 -16.94 24.86 -42.98
CA TYR A 145 -16.40 24.27 -44.20
C TYR A 145 -16.62 25.16 -45.44
N ASP A 146 -17.79 25.81 -45.53
CA ASP A 146 -18.11 26.71 -46.65
C ASP A 146 -17.26 27.97 -46.63
N GLU A 147 -16.93 28.52 -45.46
CA GLU A 147 -16.00 29.66 -45.32
C GLU A 147 -14.57 29.26 -45.71
N VAL A 148 -14.17 28.01 -45.43
CA VAL A 148 -12.84 27.50 -45.81
C VAL A 148 -12.73 27.31 -47.32
N MET A 149 -13.76 26.75 -47.97
CA MET A 149 -13.71 26.44 -49.41
C MET A 149 -13.89 27.67 -50.30
N ASN A 150 -14.56 28.71 -49.81
CA ASN A 150 -14.81 29.95 -50.57
C ASN A 150 -13.92 31.13 -50.14
N GLY A 151 -13.07 30.94 -49.12
CA GLY A 151 -12.23 31.99 -48.56
C GLY A 151 -11.01 32.32 -49.42
N ASP A 152 -10.53 33.57 -49.32
CA ASP A 152 -9.28 33.99 -49.93
C ASP A 152 -8.09 33.29 -49.25
N ARG A 153 -7.09 32.91 -50.05
CA ARG A 153 -5.97 32.08 -49.58
C ARG A 153 -5.20 32.76 -48.44
N GLU A 154 -5.00 34.06 -48.55
CA GLU A 154 -4.28 34.88 -47.60
C GLU A 154 -5.00 34.98 -46.26
N ASP A 155 -6.33 35.03 -46.28
CA ASP A 155 -7.15 35.06 -45.06
C ASP A 155 -7.20 33.70 -44.38
N LEU A 156 -7.27 32.60 -45.15
CA LEU A 156 -7.10 31.25 -44.61
C LEU A 156 -5.73 31.09 -43.93
N TRP A 157 -4.67 31.61 -44.55
CA TRP A 157 -3.33 31.56 -43.96
C TRP A 157 -3.22 32.33 -42.64
N LYS A 158 -3.79 33.55 -42.56
CA LYS A 158 -3.85 34.32 -41.31
C LYS A 158 -4.63 33.57 -40.24
N ASN A 159 -5.74 32.93 -40.60
CA ASN A 159 -6.55 32.16 -39.67
C ASN A 159 -5.79 30.94 -39.11
N ILE A 160 -5.09 30.21 -39.98
CA ILE A 160 -4.20 29.11 -39.57
C ILE A 160 -3.12 29.61 -38.59
N GLN A 161 -2.43 30.71 -38.92
CA GLN A 161 -1.41 31.28 -38.04
C GLN A 161 -1.99 31.71 -36.68
N LEU A 162 -3.20 32.29 -36.67
CA LEU A 162 -3.90 32.66 -35.45
C LEU A 162 -4.17 31.43 -34.57
N HIS A 163 -4.70 30.36 -35.14
CA HIS A 163 -4.95 29.12 -34.40
C HIS A 163 -3.67 28.47 -33.88
N TYR A 164 -2.57 28.49 -34.65
CA TYR A 164 -1.28 28.01 -34.16
C TYR A 164 -0.79 28.78 -32.94
N SER A 165 -0.82 30.12 -33.00
CA SER A 165 -0.41 30.96 -31.86
C SER A 165 -1.28 30.74 -30.63
N GLN A 166 -2.57 30.46 -30.82
CA GLN A 166 -3.46 30.14 -29.71
C GLN A 166 -3.20 28.76 -29.11
N ASN A 167 -2.99 27.74 -29.96
CA ASN A 167 -2.64 26.40 -29.49
C ASN A 167 -1.35 26.41 -28.69
N GLU A 168 -0.35 27.19 -29.12
CA GLU A 168 0.89 27.41 -28.37
C GLU A 168 0.62 28.01 -26.98
N LYS A 169 -0.16 29.10 -26.90
CA LYS A 169 -0.53 29.70 -25.61
C LYS A 169 -1.32 28.75 -24.70
N LEU A 170 -2.25 27.98 -25.26
CA LEU A 170 -3.02 26.98 -24.51
C LEU A 170 -2.11 25.87 -23.98
N PHE A 171 -1.15 25.43 -24.79
CA PHE A 171 -0.16 24.44 -24.37
C PHE A 171 0.72 24.95 -23.24
N GLU A 172 1.23 26.19 -23.33
CA GLU A 172 1.99 26.82 -22.24
C GLU A 172 1.15 26.94 -20.95
N MET A 173 -0.11 27.36 -21.06
CA MET A 173 -1.02 27.44 -19.92
C MET A 173 -1.25 26.07 -19.28
N TYR A 174 -1.50 25.05 -20.08
CA TYR A 174 -1.66 23.68 -19.61
C TYR A 174 -0.40 23.19 -18.90
N TRP A 175 0.77 23.43 -19.48
CA TRP A 175 2.05 23.05 -18.89
C TRP A 175 2.28 23.73 -17.53
N MET A 176 2.03 25.03 -17.44
CA MET A 176 2.12 25.78 -16.19
C MET A 176 1.17 25.24 -15.12
N GLN A 177 -0.06 24.87 -15.49
CA GLN A 177 -1.03 24.30 -14.55
C GLN A 177 -0.61 22.91 -14.08
N SER A 178 -0.12 22.08 -14.98
CA SER A 178 0.43 20.76 -14.65
C SER A 178 1.59 20.88 -13.65
N ALA A 179 2.54 21.80 -13.90
CA ALA A 179 3.65 22.07 -13.00
C ALA A 179 3.19 22.56 -11.61
N ARG A 180 2.16 23.42 -11.56
CA ARG A 180 1.57 23.88 -10.29
C ARG A 180 0.89 22.74 -9.53
N LEU A 181 0.16 21.87 -10.22
CA LEU A 181 -0.49 20.72 -9.61
C LEU A 181 0.56 19.76 -9.01
N ALA A 182 1.63 19.47 -9.74
CA ALA A 182 2.74 18.67 -9.24
C ALA A 182 3.41 19.29 -7.99
N ALA A 183 3.57 20.62 -7.96
CA ALA A 183 4.09 21.32 -6.79
C ALA A 183 3.16 21.20 -5.57
N VAL A 184 1.84 21.34 -5.77
CA VAL A 184 0.84 21.16 -4.70
C VAL A 184 0.86 19.71 -4.18
N GLU A 185 0.93 18.72 -5.06
CA GLU A 185 1.03 17.30 -4.68
C GLU A 185 2.29 17.04 -3.83
N ALA A 186 3.44 17.60 -4.22
CA ALA A 186 4.67 17.51 -3.44
C ALA A 186 4.52 18.15 -2.05
N HIS A 187 3.88 19.32 -1.95
CA HIS A 187 3.57 19.96 -0.68
C HIS A 187 2.65 19.09 0.20
N CYS A 188 1.59 18.53 -0.36
CA CYS A 188 0.69 17.64 0.36
C CYS A 188 1.41 16.38 0.89
N ALA A 189 2.32 15.81 0.11
CA ALA A 189 3.14 14.67 0.52
C ALA A 189 4.05 15.03 1.71
N LEU A 190 4.70 16.19 1.67
CA LEU A 190 5.55 16.67 2.78
C LEU A 190 4.76 16.90 4.07
N VAL A 191 3.58 17.55 3.97
CA VAL A 191 2.71 17.77 5.13
C VAL A 191 2.23 16.44 5.71
N SER A 192 1.85 15.49 4.86
CA SER A 192 1.41 14.15 5.29
C SER A 192 2.52 13.41 6.05
N TYR A 193 3.76 13.49 5.55
CA TYR A 193 4.93 12.93 6.22
C TYR A 193 5.19 13.58 7.59
N GLN A 194 5.09 14.91 7.69
CA GLN A 194 5.24 15.63 8.95
C GLN A 194 4.18 15.22 9.98
N ILE A 195 2.91 15.08 9.56
CA ILE A 195 1.82 14.59 10.42
C ILE A 195 2.13 13.19 10.94
N LEU A 196 2.60 12.29 10.07
CA LEU A 196 2.99 10.93 10.45
C LEU A 196 4.11 10.95 11.51
N MET A 197 5.16 11.72 11.29
CA MET A 197 6.28 11.86 12.24
C MET A 197 5.84 12.44 13.59
N LEU A 198 4.94 13.41 13.59
CA LEU A 198 4.38 13.99 14.83
C LEU A 198 3.52 12.98 15.58
N ASN A 199 2.69 12.21 14.86
CA ASN A 199 1.89 11.14 15.45
C ASN A 199 2.78 10.07 16.09
N GLU A 200 3.84 9.63 15.41
CA GLU A 200 4.79 8.68 15.98
C GLU A 200 5.42 9.22 17.27
N ARG A 201 5.88 10.49 17.28
CA ARG A 201 6.41 11.13 18.49
C ARG A 201 5.40 11.20 19.62
N LEU A 202 4.13 11.47 19.32
CA LEU A 202 3.04 11.46 20.32
C LEU A 202 2.80 10.06 20.89
N THR A 203 2.76 9.02 20.05
CA THR A 203 2.62 7.64 20.51
C THR A 203 3.79 7.22 21.40
N ASN A 204 5.03 7.56 21.03
CA ASN A 204 6.22 7.28 21.84
C ASN A 204 6.17 8.01 23.20
N LYS A 205 5.74 9.27 23.24
CA LYS A 205 5.59 10.03 24.50
C LYS A 205 4.50 9.45 25.39
N THR A 206 3.36 9.03 24.83
CA THR A 206 2.26 8.43 25.60
C THR A 206 2.64 7.05 26.14
N GLN A 207 3.37 6.24 25.36
CA GLN A 207 3.90 4.95 25.82
C GLN A 207 4.94 5.13 26.94
N LYS A 208 5.89 6.07 26.83
CA LYS A 208 6.85 6.37 27.90
C LYS A 208 6.18 6.79 29.20
N LYS A 209 5.11 7.60 29.14
CA LYS A 209 4.33 7.97 30.34
C LYS A 209 3.60 6.78 30.98
N ARG A 210 3.13 5.82 30.17
CA ARG A 210 2.49 4.59 30.66
C ARG A 210 3.50 3.62 31.27
N GLN A 211 4.73 3.61 30.77
CA GLN A 211 5.89 3.02 31.43
C GLN A 211 6.35 3.89 32.61
N LYS A 212 5.46 4.19 33.56
CA LYS A 212 5.94 4.40 34.92
C LYS A 212 6.69 3.12 35.26
N SER A 213 7.99 3.23 35.54
CA SER A 213 8.81 2.11 35.96
C SER A 213 8.00 1.35 37.00
N LYS A 214 7.47 0.18 36.66
CA LYS A 214 7.07 -0.78 37.69
C LYS A 214 8.35 -0.93 38.47
N LYS A 215 8.39 -0.39 39.70
CA LYS A 215 9.51 -0.65 40.61
C LYS A 215 9.59 -2.16 40.59
N LEU A 216 10.59 -2.70 39.88
CA LEU A 216 10.90 -4.10 39.96
C LEU A 216 11.25 -4.23 41.42
N ASN A 217 10.31 -4.79 42.18
CA ASN A 217 10.57 -5.12 43.56
C ASN A 217 11.60 -6.23 43.41
N ALA A 218 12.86 -5.83 43.42
CA ALA A 218 13.98 -6.73 43.37
C ALA A 218 13.78 -7.58 44.61
N ARG A 219 13.18 -8.75 44.43
CA ARG A 219 13.25 -9.83 45.40
C ARG A 219 14.71 -10.20 45.35
N PHE A 220 15.52 -9.46 46.10
CA PHE A 220 16.80 -9.94 46.54
C PHE A 220 16.47 -11.25 47.25
N PHE A 221 16.75 -12.36 46.56
CA PHE A 221 16.85 -13.66 47.18
C PHE A 221 18.12 -13.61 48.02
N THR A 222 18.10 -12.82 49.09
CA THR A 222 19.11 -12.92 50.12
C THR A 222 18.83 -14.22 50.82
N TYR A 223 19.77 -15.16 50.69
CA TYR A 223 19.82 -16.30 51.59
C TYR A 223 19.74 -15.76 53.03
N PRO A 224 18.99 -16.43 53.93
CA PRO A 224 18.77 -15.96 55.30
C PRO A 224 20.06 -15.54 56.02
N GLU A 225 21.16 -16.22 55.72
CA GLU A 225 22.50 -15.97 56.23
C GLU A 225 23.03 -14.56 55.90
N PHE A 226 22.84 -14.08 54.67
CA PHE A 226 23.28 -12.74 54.27
C PHE A 226 22.39 -11.63 54.84
N LYS A 227 21.13 -11.94 55.15
CA LYS A 227 20.24 -10.98 55.82
C LYS A 227 20.67 -10.77 57.28
N ALA A 228 20.98 -11.85 57.98
CA ALA A 228 21.50 -11.80 59.35
C ALA A 228 22.84 -11.04 59.45
N ALA A 229 23.77 -11.29 58.52
CA ALA A 229 25.05 -10.57 58.47
C ALA A 229 24.88 -9.05 58.26
N SER A 230 23.98 -8.64 57.37
CA SER A 230 23.70 -7.22 57.12
C SER A 230 22.99 -6.52 58.28
N GLU A 231 22.12 -7.23 59.02
CA GLU A 231 21.45 -6.68 60.20
C GLU A 231 22.43 -6.53 61.37
N ALA A 232 23.34 -7.49 61.58
CA ALA A 232 24.39 -7.40 62.58
C ALA A 232 25.34 -6.22 62.33
N GLU A 233 25.77 -6.00 61.09
CA GLU A 233 26.65 -4.86 60.74
C GLU A 233 25.98 -3.50 60.99
N LYS A 234 24.65 -3.41 60.78
CA LYS A 234 23.90 -2.17 61.06
C LYS A 234 23.82 -1.87 62.54
N ILE A 235 23.65 -2.89 63.38
CA ILE A 235 23.62 -2.72 64.84
C ILE A 235 24.99 -2.23 65.32
N GLU A 236 26.08 -2.84 64.84
CA GLU A 236 27.45 -2.43 65.21
C GLU A 236 27.77 -0.97 64.81
N ARG A 237 27.23 -0.50 63.68
CA ARG A 237 27.40 0.91 63.24
C ARG A 237 26.57 1.92 64.03
N ILE A 238 25.52 1.49 64.73
CA ILE A 238 24.68 2.38 65.57
C ILE A 238 25.25 2.46 67.00
N GLU A 239 25.95 1.42 67.44
CA GLU A 239 26.60 1.37 68.76
C GLU A 239 28.00 2.03 68.79
N LYS A 240 28.59 2.28 67.63
CA LYS A 240 29.80 3.12 67.47
C LYS A 240 29.44 4.59 67.25
#